data_AF-A0A2R6DZC7-F1
#
_entry.id   AF-A0A2R6DZC7-F1
#
_cell.length_a   1.000
_cell.length_b   1.000
_cell.length_c   1.000
_cell.angle_alpha   90.00
_cell.angle_beta   90.00
_cell.angle_gamma   90.00
#
_symmetry.space_group_name_H-M   'P 1'
#
loop_
_entity.id
_entity.type
_entity.pdbx_description
1 polymer ?
#
loop_
_entity_poly.entity_id
_entity_poly.type
_entity_poly.pdbx_seq_one_letter_code
_entity_poly.pdbx_strand_id
1 'polypeptide(L)'
;MLVHLHQYAHEELQYDDNRTAGEAQTEEGVDRDPESYFGEELDLDAATWETVEYNDAPVQRRELVFDDVTAVSRPADPETGDPSLPGGPLQVRRSGSVEEFENSHVVEAEDPTPD
;
A
#
# COMPACT_ATOMS: atom_id res chain seq x y z
N MET A 1 1.41 20.44 -3.04
CA MET A 1 0.20 19.59 -2.86
C MET A 1 0.58 18.32 -2.11
N LEU A 2 -0.23 17.90 -1.14
CA LEU A 2 -0.18 16.60 -0.48
C LEU A 2 -1.09 15.62 -1.24
N VAL A 3 -0.63 14.40 -1.50
CA VAL A 3 -1.42 13.38 -2.22
C VAL A 3 -1.35 12.05 -1.49
N HIS A 4 -2.53 11.47 -1.25
CA HIS A 4 -2.71 10.12 -0.73
C HIS A 4 -3.22 9.23 -1.86
N LEU A 5 -2.57 8.08 -2.04
CA LEU A 5 -3.01 7.08 -3.01
C LEU A 5 -2.96 5.68 -2.44
N HIS A 6 -3.85 4.83 -2.94
CA HIS A 6 -3.79 3.40 -2.73
C HIS A 6 -3.14 2.76 -3.95
N GLN A 7 -2.18 1.87 -3.71
CA GLN A 7 -1.63 0.99 -4.74
C GLN A 7 -2.02 -0.45 -4.45
N TYR A 8 -2.34 -1.19 -5.49
CA TYR A 8 -2.75 -2.58 -5.41
C TYR A 8 -1.74 -3.51 -6.09
N ALA A 9 -1.57 -4.70 -5.51
CA ALA A 9 -0.77 -5.78 -6.06
C ALA A 9 -1.50 -7.11 -5.83
N HIS A 10 -1.12 -8.13 -6.60
CA HIS A 10 -1.53 -9.49 -6.28
C HIS A 10 -0.92 -9.90 -4.94
N GLU A 11 -1.59 -10.80 -4.23
CA GLU A 11 -0.95 -11.51 -3.14
C GLU A 11 0.19 -12.34 -3.73
N GLU A 12 1.42 -11.82 -3.64
CA GLU A 12 2.57 -12.68 -3.74
C GLU A 12 2.47 -13.61 -2.55
N LEU A 13 2.17 -14.89 -2.82
CA LEU A 13 2.42 -15.97 -1.88
C LEU A 13 3.90 -15.87 -1.57
N GLN A 14 4.24 -15.13 -0.52
CA GLN A 14 5.52 -15.20 0.12
C GLN A 14 5.59 -16.62 0.66
N TYR A 15 6.09 -17.54 -0.16
CA TYR A 15 6.90 -18.62 0.34
C TYR A 15 8.06 -17.94 1.04
N ASP A 16 7.82 -17.50 2.27
CA ASP A 16 8.83 -17.25 3.26
C ASP A 16 9.62 -18.55 3.34
N ASP A 17 10.71 -18.63 2.58
CA ASP A 17 11.70 -19.72 2.60
C ASP A 17 12.42 -19.79 3.97
N ASN A 18 11.89 -19.08 4.97
CA ASN A 18 12.27 -19.11 6.37
C ASN A 18 11.20 -19.72 7.29
N ARG A 19 10.08 -20.25 6.76
CA ARG A 19 9.24 -21.20 7.51
C ARG A 19 9.83 -22.59 7.37
N THR A 20 10.76 -22.91 8.27
CA THR A 20 11.12 -24.29 8.56
C THR A 20 9.84 -25.06 8.88
N ALA A 21 9.56 -26.06 8.06
CA ALA A 21 8.47 -27.00 8.26
C ALA A 21 8.69 -27.81 9.55
N GLY A 22 7.66 -27.89 10.39
CA GLY A 22 7.69 -28.54 11.70
C GLY A 22 8.16 -27.54 12.75
N GLU A 23 7.41 -27.24 13.81
CA GLU A 23 6.99 -28.19 14.82
C GLU A 23 5.61 -27.83 15.39
N ALA A 24 4.78 -28.86 15.58
CA ALA A 24 3.57 -28.78 16.37
C ALA A 24 3.94 -28.44 17.81
N GLN A 25 3.42 -27.34 18.37
CA GLN A 25 3.31 -27.19 19.83
C GLN A 25 1.97 -26.58 20.20
N THR A 26 1.42 -27.17 21.24
CA THR A 26 0.05 -27.21 21.72
C THR A 26 -0.40 -25.93 22.40
N GLU A 27 -1.73 -25.79 22.49
CA GLU A 27 -2.45 -24.90 23.41
C GLU A 27 -1.75 -24.81 24.77
N GLU A 28 -1.36 -23.61 25.20
CA GLU A 28 -1.41 -23.22 26.62
C GLU A 28 -1.14 -21.72 26.82
N GLY A 29 -2.14 -21.05 27.40
CA GLY A 29 -1.98 -19.95 28.36
C GLY A 29 -1.15 -18.76 27.94
N VAL A 30 -1.82 -17.69 27.50
CA VAL A 30 -1.17 -16.38 27.45
C VAL A 30 -2.10 -15.26 27.90
N ASP A 31 -2.17 -15.04 29.21
CA ASP A 31 -2.49 -13.72 29.79
C ASP A 31 -1.42 -12.73 29.30
N ARG A 32 -1.80 -11.72 28.50
CA ARG A 32 -0.90 -10.60 28.17
C ARG A 32 -1.65 -9.28 28.23
N ASP A 33 -1.21 -8.44 29.16
CA ASP A 33 -1.54 -7.02 29.25
C ASP A 33 -1.40 -6.32 27.89
N PRO A 34 -2.40 -5.50 27.49
CA PRO A 34 -2.42 -4.81 26.19
C PRO A 34 -1.36 -3.72 26.03
N GLU A 35 -0.69 -3.31 27.11
CA GLU A 35 0.33 -2.24 27.08
C GLU A 35 1.71 -2.70 26.56
N SER A 36 1.96 -4.01 26.47
CA SER A 36 3.23 -4.53 25.93
C SER A 36 3.22 -4.71 24.41
N TYR A 37 2.08 -4.52 23.74
CA TYR A 37 1.92 -4.69 22.28
C TYR A 37 2.20 -3.41 21.49
N PHE A 38 2.09 -2.23 22.11
CA PHE A 38 2.28 -0.94 21.45
C PHE A 38 3.57 -0.26 21.92
N GLY A 39 4.64 -1.06 22.02
CA GLY A 39 5.98 -0.55 22.28
C GLY A 39 6.38 0.46 21.20
N GLU A 40 6.70 1.67 21.66
CA GLU A 40 7.55 2.70 21.03
C GLU A 40 7.30 2.96 19.53
N GLU A 41 6.60 4.07 19.26
CA GLU A 41 6.50 4.77 17.97
C GLU A 41 6.43 3.86 16.74
N LEU A 42 5.20 3.51 16.33
CA LEU A 42 4.94 2.98 15.00
C LEU A 42 5.53 3.95 13.98
N ASP A 43 6.66 3.57 13.41
CA ASP A 43 7.28 4.18 12.25
C ASP A 43 6.32 3.97 11.06
N LEU A 44 5.38 4.92 10.89
CA LEU A 44 4.32 4.89 9.88
C LEU A 44 4.87 5.02 8.44
N ASP A 45 6.20 5.10 8.28
CA ASP A 45 6.88 5.32 7.00
C ASP A 45 7.22 4.00 6.24
N ALA A 46 7.01 2.83 6.84
CA ALA A 46 7.07 1.57 6.12
C ALA A 46 5.70 1.26 5.50
N ALA A 47 5.57 1.50 4.18
CA ALA A 47 4.35 1.24 3.42
C ALA A 47 3.88 -0.23 3.60
N THR A 48 3.00 -0.43 4.57
CA THR A 48 2.55 -1.75 5.00
C THR A 48 1.46 -2.19 4.05
N TRP A 49 1.70 -3.32 3.38
CA TRP A 49 0.69 -3.97 2.56
C TRP A 49 -0.37 -4.64 3.46
N GLU A 50 -1.63 -4.39 3.14
CA GLU A 50 -2.81 -4.98 3.77
C GLU A 50 -3.56 -5.83 2.76
N THR A 51 -3.99 -7.02 3.16
CA THR A 51 -4.89 -7.86 2.34
C THR A 51 -6.32 -7.32 2.39
N VAL A 52 -6.88 -7.00 1.23
CA VAL A 52 -8.28 -6.59 1.03
C VAL A 52 -8.98 -7.51 0.05
N GLU A 53 -10.30 -7.66 0.18
CA GLU A 53 -11.10 -8.46 -0.77
C GLU A 53 -11.54 -7.60 -1.97
N TYR A 54 -11.29 -8.09 -3.19
CA TYR A 54 -11.72 -7.46 -4.43
C TYR A 54 -12.15 -8.53 -5.45
N ASN A 55 -13.38 -8.43 -5.97
CA ASN A 55 -13.96 -9.42 -6.90
C ASN A 55 -13.84 -10.88 -6.41
N ASP A 56 -14.17 -11.13 -5.14
CA ASP A 56 -14.08 -12.45 -4.49
C ASP A 56 -12.64 -13.03 -4.45
N ALA A 57 -11.62 -12.20 -4.64
CA ALA A 57 -10.21 -12.56 -4.55
C ALA A 57 -9.46 -11.66 -3.55
N PRO A 58 -8.53 -12.21 -2.74
CA PRO A 58 -7.66 -11.40 -1.91
C PRO A 58 -6.63 -10.66 -2.77
N VAL A 59 -6.48 -9.36 -2.54
CA VAL A 59 -5.46 -8.51 -3.16
C VAL A 59 -4.71 -7.73 -2.09
N GLN A 60 -3.46 -7.37 -2.36
CA GLN A 60 -2.65 -6.54 -1.46
C GLN A 60 -2.87 -5.06 -1.78
N ARG A 61 -3.04 -4.25 -0.75
CA ARG A 61 -3.19 -2.79 -0.83
C ARG A 61 -2.15 -2.12 0.06
N ARG A 62 -1.44 -1.11 -0.43
CA ARG A 62 -0.67 -0.19 0.41
C ARG A 62 -1.13 1.25 0.23
N GLU A 63 -1.01 2.04 1.28
CA GLU A 63 -1.12 3.49 1.21
C GLU A 63 0.24 4.10 0.87
N LEU A 64 0.23 5.08 -0.03
CA LEU A 64 1.39 5.90 -0.38
C LEU A 64 1.00 7.36 -0.17
N VAL A 65 1.80 8.06 0.60
CA VAL A 65 1.62 9.48 0.91
C VAL A 65 2.79 10.24 0.30
N PHE A 66 2.48 11.27 -0.46
CA PHE A 66 3.47 12.11 -1.12
C PHE A 66 3.28 13.57 -0.74
N ASP A 67 4.31 14.14 -0.13
CA ASP A 67 4.51 15.57 -0.03
C ASP A 67 5.17 16.12 -1.31
N ASP A 68 5.10 17.45 -1.48
CA ASP A 68 5.67 18.22 -2.59
C ASP A 68 5.23 17.78 -4.01
N VAL A 69 3.99 17.27 -4.13
CA VAL A 69 3.43 16.97 -5.45
C VAL A 69 3.09 18.27 -6.17
N THR A 70 3.49 18.34 -7.44
CA THR A 70 3.21 19.46 -8.35
C THR A 70 2.08 19.13 -9.32
N ALA A 71 1.92 17.86 -9.70
CA ALA A 71 0.81 17.40 -10.51
C ALA A 71 0.57 15.90 -10.34
N VAL A 72 -0.69 15.49 -10.46
CA VAL A 72 -1.09 14.09 -10.62
C VAL A 72 -1.82 13.98 -11.96
N SER A 73 -1.49 12.97 -12.75
CA SER A 73 -2.13 12.75 -14.05
C SER A 73 -2.33 11.28 -14.35
N ARG A 74 -3.36 10.96 -15.13
CA ARG A 74 -3.60 9.63 -15.66
C ARG A 74 -3.00 9.55 -17.07
N PRO A 75 -2.12 8.59 -17.38
CA PRO A 75 -1.65 8.37 -18.75
C PRO A 75 -2.81 8.14 -19.72
N ALA A 76 -2.63 8.57 -20.97
CA ALA A 76 -3.64 8.43 -22.02
C ALA A 76 -3.82 6.97 -22.49
N ASP A 77 -2.85 6.10 -22.17
CA ASP A 77 -2.91 4.67 -22.47
C ASP A 77 -3.31 3.88 -21.21
N PRO A 78 -4.60 3.54 -21.06
CA PRO A 78 -5.11 2.87 -19.86
C PRO A 78 -4.72 1.39 -19.81
N GLU A 79 -4.09 0.82 -20.85
CA GLU A 79 -3.70 -0.59 -20.88
C GLU A 79 -2.42 -0.86 -20.06
N THR A 80 -1.81 0.20 -19.50
CA THR A 80 -0.68 0.10 -18.57
C THR A 80 -1.20 -0.28 -17.18
N GLY A 81 -1.55 -1.54 -16.97
CA GLY A 81 -1.97 -2.07 -15.66
C GLY A 81 -2.72 -3.39 -15.78
N ASP A 82 -2.74 -4.16 -14.68
CA ASP A 82 -3.47 -5.42 -14.65
C ASP A 82 -4.99 -5.17 -14.49
N PRO A 83 -5.86 -5.57 -15.43
CA PRO A 83 -7.31 -5.37 -15.32
C PRO A 83 -7.97 -6.19 -14.21
N SER A 84 -7.27 -7.17 -13.63
CA SER A 84 -7.75 -7.96 -12.49
C SER A 84 -7.54 -7.26 -11.14
N LEU A 85 -6.69 -6.23 -11.09
CA LEU A 85 -6.43 -5.44 -9.89
C LEU A 85 -7.21 -4.12 -9.93
N PRO A 86 -7.60 -3.55 -8.78
CA PRO A 86 -8.23 -2.25 -8.73
C PRO A 86 -7.28 -1.13 -9.17
N GLY A 87 -7.86 0.02 -9.55
CA GLY A 87 -7.12 1.21 -9.93
C GLY A 87 -6.68 1.23 -11.39
N GLY A 88 -5.68 2.05 -11.69
CA GLY A 88 -5.06 2.13 -13.02
C GLY A 88 -3.74 2.88 -12.97
N PRO A 89 -3.13 3.15 -14.13
CA PRO A 89 -1.86 3.87 -14.17
C PRO A 89 -2.05 5.31 -13.69
N LEU A 90 -1.17 5.77 -12.81
CA LEU A 90 -1.09 7.14 -12.33
C LEU A 90 0.35 7.64 -12.44
N GLN A 91 0.50 8.90 -12.82
CA GLN A 91 1.77 9.62 -12.79
C GLN A 91 1.71 10.69 -11.72
N VAL A 92 2.69 10.67 -10.81
CA VAL A 92 2.91 11.69 -9.80
C VAL A 92 4.15 12.48 -10.20
N ARG A 93 4.02 13.80 -10.30
CA ARG A 93 5.11 14.71 -10.64
C ARG A 93 5.50 15.51 -9.42
N ARG A 94 6.79 15.50 -9.12
CA ARG A 94 7.43 16.27 -8.05
C ARG A 94 8.50 17.19 -8.66
N SER A 95 9.09 18.04 -7.84
CA SER A 95 10.15 18.94 -8.30
C SER A 95 11.37 18.15 -8.83
N GLY A 96 11.42 17.98 -10.15
CA GLY A 96 12.50 17.30 -10.86
C GLY A 96 12.33 15.78 -11.04
N SER A 97 11.22 15.18 -10.61
CA SER A 97 10.94 13.75 -10.85
C SER A 97 9.52 13.49 -11.33
N VAL A 98 9.37 12.42 -12.08
CA VAL A 98 8.09 11.84 -12.48
C VAL A 98 8.14 10.37 -12.08
N GLU A 99 7.18 9.94 -11.27
CA GLU A 99 7.03 8.57 -10.82
C GLU A 99 5.73 8.01 -11.37
N GLU A 100 5.78 6.77 -11.86
CA GLU A 100 4.62 6.07 -12.41
C GLU A 100 4.21 4.94 -11.47
N PHE A 101 2.92 4.86 -11.20
CA PHE A 101 2.32 3.85 -10.33
C PHE A 101 1.25 3.11 -11.10
N GLU A 102 1.45 1.81 -11.29
CA GLU A 102 0.45 0.90 -11.84
C GLU A 102 -0.59 0.56 -10.77
N ASN A 103 -1.79 0.16 -11.21
CA ASN A 103 -2.87 -0.32 -10.35
C ASN A 103 -3.08 0.57 -9.10
N SER A 104 -3.19 1.87 -9.32
CA SER A 104 -3.26 2.86 -8.25
C SER A 104 -4.49 3.76 -8.36
N HIS A 105 -4.94 4.29 -7.23
CA HIS A 105 -6.11 5.15 -7.11
C HIS A 105 -5.83 6.30 -6.13
N VAL A 106 -6.10 7.55 -6.56
CA VAL A 106 -5.97 8.74 -5.70
C VAL A 106 -7.10 8.73 -4.69
N VAL A 107 -6.77 8.72 -3.41
CA VAL A 107 -7.72 8.79 -2.30
C VAL A 107 -8.03 10.25 -1.98
N GLU A 108 -6.98 11.04 -1.82
CA GLU A 108 -7.06 12.45 -1.45
C GLU A 108 -5.94 13.24 -2.11
N ALA A 109 -6.24 14.49 -2.49
CA ALA A 109 -5.25 15.45 -2.95
C ALA A 109 -5.62 16.82 -2.38
N GLU A 110 -4.73 17.38 -1.56
CA GLU A 110 -4.91 18.68 -0.92
C GLU A 110 -3.79 19.62 -1.35
N ASP A 111 -4.16 20.80 -1.86
CA ASP A 111 -3.22 21.90 -2.01
C ASP A 111 -3.42 22.90 -0.86
N PRO A 112 -2.49 23.01 0.09
CA PRO A 112 -2.60 23.96 1.20
C PRO A 112 -2.45 25.41 0.74
N THR A 113 -1.94 25.64 -0.47
CA THR A 113 -1.73 26.97 -1.07
C THR A 113 -2.30 27.01 -2.48
N PRO A 114 -3.64 26.97 -2.64
CA PRO A 114 -4.26 27.09 -3.94
C PRO A 114 -4.15 28.53 -4.44
N ASP A 115 -3.53 28.72 -5.61
CA ASP A 115 -3.50 30.00 -6.34
C ASP A 115 -4.80 30.27 -7.13
#